data_AF-A0A3D8P5Z1-F1
#
_entry.id   AF-A0A3D8P5Z1-F1
#
_cell.length_a   1.000
_cell.length_b   1.000
_cell.length_c   1.000
_cell.angle_alpha   90.00
_cell.angle_beta   90.00
_cell.angle_gamma   90.00
#
_symmetry.space_group_name_H-M   'P 1'
#
loop_
_entity.id
_entity.type
_entity.pdbx_description
1 polymer ?
#
loop_
_entity_poly.entity_id
_entity_poly.type
_entity_poly.pdbx_seq_one_letter_code
_entity_poly.pdbx_strand_id
1 'polypeptide(L)'
;MYKRDYFVDKSTGTAADVLAAYGLAAVLDEILAQALGREERRRVWIQDAGPYYLISLDPPLQAEWVEHCAYFTGPATYIVRRDESPPPNVQTYVRVRNVDEAWEQWQTYRAISEQLRGSNAVSKELRRQVEDAKLPPDWYLVTLLGTTQMQALKTYNQAVTQWALTREYFTFNLKTILQMTAEPGVDLRAVSRAWWNEVSKTFKGEEKIKCELTAIQLLNPHQGKGQNRPKANALAMENISSFWLWEFVKATGLWLCTAPRVVREAQEGRLPRQRKIYVLAPHRITLATHRKVFDCFSERLWNDTAVKMDCLAALLYTDTLLEYSEAGQYDELDFEAYGPEKVIAGFHVTQYTLLNPQAYTVTNLAFLGLPAWTGEIPRNARDLVRNLREVIREHREVISGVDEGRSDGYNLLLRYRNFLSGRSWEDFFAFAAGYSHYAMRRMAQGQWVALFTTDGLRRLIMATNKPLAAIIENPGFKNVAYAIRHSTIIPQGRKARGQDALYEIRYGLGMELKRKATVRDDFVAALTGFMQSYNQENSQILEKSGRQLRRDLRTTDIEDVIRLVDEYGSEVVANLLVAYGYAREPREEAEPAEQNK
;
A
#
# COMPACT_ATOMS: atom_id res chain seq x y z
N MET A 1 -23.25 -27.46 8.05
CA MET A 1 -22.91 -26.98 6.69
C MET A 1 -23.53 -25.62 6.39
N TYR A 2 -24.84 -25.44 6.62
CA TYR A 2 -25.53 -24.15 6.45
C TYR A 2 -25.54 -23.38 7.78
N LYS A 3 -24.82 -22.27 7.85
CA LYS A 3 -24.64 -21.50 9.07
C LYS A 3 -24.25 -20.06 8.77
N ARG A 4 -24.09 -19.29 9.85
CA ARG A 4 -23.63 -17.90 9.80
C ARG A 4 -22.15 -17.78 9.45
N ASP A 5 -21.31 -18.68 9.97
CA ASP A 5 -19.86 -18.51 10.05
C ASP A 5 -19.10 -19.62 9.33
N TYR A 6 -18.12 -19.25 8.51
CA TYR A 6 -17.22 -20.14 7.77
C TYR A 6 -15.76 -19.76 8.00
N PHE A 7 -14.85 -20.71 7.82
CA PHE A 7 -13.46 -20.60 8.26
C PHE A 7 -12.49 -20.91 7.12
N VAL A 8 -11.46 -20.08 6.97
CA VAL A 8 -10.33 -20.30 6.05
C VAL A 8 -9.04 -20.31 6.86
N ASP A 9 -8.43 -21.48 7.00
CA ASP A 9 -7.21 -21.65 7.78
C ASP A 9 -6.03 -20.89 7.16
N LYS A 10 -5.23 -20.24 8.01
CA LYS A 10 -3.96 -19.61 7.61
C LYS A 10 -2.82 -20.61 7.54
N SER A 11 -3.04 -21.69 6.78
CA SER A 11 -2.13 -22.83 6.68
C SER A 11 -0.76 -22.47 6.08
N THR A 12 -0.68 -21.38 5.30
CA THR A 12 0.55 -20.98 4.61
C THR A 12 1.19 -19.74 5.21
N GLY A 13 0.43 -18.90 5.90
CA GLY A 13 0.88 -17.58 6.38
C GLY A 13 1.19 -16.61 5.24
N THR A 14 0.68 -16.87 4.04
CA THR A 14 0.97 -16.09 2.83
C THR A 14 -0.30 -15.55 2.17
N ALA A 15 -0.13 -14.80 1.08
CA ALA A 15 -1.23 -14.31 0.27
C ALA A 15 -2.23 -15.41 -0.15
N ALA A 16 -1.80 -16.67 -0.28
CA ALA A 16 -2.68 -17.78 -0.65
C ALA A 16 -3.92 -17.92 0.26
N ASP A 17 -3.73 -17.71 1.57
CA ASP A 17 -4.82 -17.83 2.56
C ASP A 17 -5.80 -16.65 2.42
N VAL A 18 -5.29 -15.46 2.11
CA VAL A 18 -6.08 -14.25 1.87
C VAL A 18 -6.89 -14.38 0.57
N LEU A 19 -6.27 -14.86 -0.50
CA LEU A 19 -6.95 -15.15 -1.76
C LEU A 19 -8.10 -16.13 -1.54
N ALA A 20 -7.91 -17.16 -0.73
CA ALA A 20 -8.96 -18.10 -0.41
C ALA A 20 -10.10 -17.47 0.41
N ALA A 21 -9.79 -16.61 1.38
CA ALA A 21 -10.78 -15.91 2.20
C ALA A 21 -11.68 -14.97 1.36
N TYR A 22 -11.08 -14.13 0.50
CA TYR A 22 -11.85 -13.29 -0.41
C TYR A 22 -12.62 -14.10 -1.47
N GLY A 23 -12.03 -15.20 -1.94
CA GLY A 23 -12.68 -16.12 -2.85
C GLY A 23 -13.94 -16.73 -2.27
N LEU A 24 -13.85 -17.26 -1.03
CA LEU A 24 -14.98 -17.82 -0.30
C LEU A 24 -16.06 -16.75 -0.07
N ALA A 25 -15.65 -15.56 0.39
CA ALA A 25 -16.57 -14.45 0.61
C ALA A 25 -17.36 -14.10 -0.65
N ALA A 26 -16.74 -14.11 -1.83
CA ALA A 26 -17.43 -13.83 -3.08
C ALA A 26 -18.36 -14.94 -3.55
N VAL A 27 -17.99 -16.21 -3.34
CA VAL A 27 -18.89 -17.35 -3.60
C VAL A 27 -20.14 -17.24 -2.71
N LEU A 28 -19.97 -16.97 -1.42
CA LEU A 28 -21.08 -16.80 -0.48
C LEU A 28 -21.93 -15.56 -0.80
N ASP A 29 -21.31 -14.43 -1.15
CA ASP A 29 -22.01 -13.22 -1.59
C ASP A 29 -22.89 -13.46 -2.82
N GLU A 30 -22.43 -14.24 -3.79
CA GLU A 30 -23.22 -14.55 -4.99
C GLU A 30 -24.41 -15.48 -4.69
N ILE A 31 -24.25 -16.47 -3.79
CA ILE A 31 -25.37 -17.31 -3.33
C ILE A 31 -26.44 -16.43 -2.66
N LEU A 32 -26.02 -15.55 -1.74
CA LEU A 32 -26.94 -14.62 -1.07
C LEU A 32 -27.59 -13.65 -2.06
N ALA A 33 -26.85 -13.13 -3.04
CA ALA A 33 -27.35 -12.20 -4.04
C ALA A 33 -28.43 -12.83 -4.93
N GLN A 34 -28.31 -14.12 -5.26
CA GLN A 34 -29.34 -14.83 -6.02
C GLN A 34 -30.56 -15.18 -5.17
N ALA A 35 -30.35 -15.58 -3.92
CA ALA A 35 -31.43 -16.02 -3.04
C ALA A 35 -32.30 -14.86 -2.53
N LEU A 36 -31.67 -13.74 -2.16
CA LEU A 36 -32.36 -12.58 -1.59
C LEU A 36 -32.75 -11.57 -2.67
N GLY A 37 -32.03 -11.54 -3.79
CA GLY A 37 -32.10 -10.47 -4.77
C GLY A 37 -30.88 -9.55 -4.67
N ARG A 38 -30.42 -9.04 -5.83
CA ARG A 38 -29.15 -8.31 -5.91
C ARG A 38 -29.18 -6.95 -5.20
N GLU A 39 -30.37 -6.36 -5.10
CA GLU A 39 -30.63 -5.06 -4.46
C GLU A 39 -30.88 -5.18 -2.95
N GLU A 40 -31.17 -6.39 -2.46
CA GLU A 40 -31.41 -6.60 -1.02
C GLU A 40 -30.14 -6.43 -0.19
N ARG A 41 -30.32 -5.88 1.02
CA ARG A 41 -29.22 -5.63 1.96
C ARG A 41 -28.70 -6.97 2.49
N ARG A 42 -27.46 -7.30 2.12
CA ARG A 42 -26.71 -8.47 2.61
C ARG A 42 -25.30 -8.06 3.00
N ARG A 43 -24.73 -8.71 4.00
CA ARG A 43 -23.37 -8.43 4.46
C ARG A 43 -22.56 -9.73 4.54
N VAL A 44 -21.39 -9.70 3.91
CA VAL A 44 -20.37 -10.73 4.04
C VAL A 44 -19.16 -10.09 4.69
N TRP A 45 -18.92 -10.43 5.95
CA TRP A 45 -17.78 -9.95 6.72
C TRP A 45 -16.58 -10.87 6.51
N ILE A 46 -15.41 -10.27 6.40
CA ILE A 46 -14.12 -10.96 6.39
C ILE A 46 -13.34 -10.45 7.59
N GLN A 47 -13.04 -11.35 8.52
CA GLN A 47 -12.36 -11.01 9.76
C GLN A 47 -11.14 -11.89 9.98
N ASP A 48 -10.03 -11.30 10.39
CA ASP A 48 -8.87 -12.02 10.91
C ASP A 48 -9.14 -12.44 12.36
N ALA A 49 -9.19 -13.74 12.61
CA ALA A 49 -9.42 -14.32 13.93
C ALA A 49 -8.14 -14.92 14.55
N GLY A 50 -6.96 -14.67 13.96
CA GLY A 50 -5.69 -15.25 14.38
C GLY A 50 -5.28 -16.42 13.48
N PRO A 51 -5.57 -17.69 13.83
CA PRO A 51 -5.17 -18.86 13.06
C PRO A 51 -5.98 -19.09 11.77
N TYR A 52 -7.11 -18.42 11.61
CA TYR A 52 -7.97 -18.49 10.43
C TYR A 52 -8.59 -17.13 10.12
N TYR A 53 -9.08 -16.97 8.90
CA TYR A 53 -10.04 -15.94 8.54
C TYR A 53 -11.47 -16.46 8.79
N LEU A 54 -12.28 -15.64 9.46
CA LEU A 54 -13.69 -15.87 9.71
C LEU A 54 -14.51 -15.12 8.64
N ILE A 55 -15.36 -15.85 7.91
CA ILE A 55 -16.33 -15.28 6.98
C ILE A 55 -17.72 -15.38 7.62
N SER A 56 -18.29 -14.25 8.03
CA SER A 56 -19.59 -14.19 8.70
C SER A 56 -20.65 -13.57 7.79
N LEU A 57 -21.81 -14.22 7.72
CA LEU A 57 -22.91 -13.84 6.84
C LEU A 57 -24.05 -13.18 7.63
N ASP A 58 -24.68 -12.19 7.02
CA ASP A 58 -25.90 -11.56 7.51
C ASP A 58 -26.82 -11.27 6.31
N PRO A 59 -27.92 -12.02 6.12
CA PRO A 59 -28.41 -13.11 6.98
C PRO A 59 -27.59 -14.43 6.89
N PRO A 60 -27.73 -15.37 7.84
CA PRO A 60 -27.10 -16.69 7.78
C PRO A 60 -27.52 -17.52 6.56
N LEU A 61 -26.63 -18.39 6.06
CA LEU A 61 -26.90 -19.22 4.88
C LEU A 61 -27.98 -20.28 5.16
N GLN A 62 -28.93 -20.44 4.23
CA GLN A 62 -29.96 -21.47 4.27
C GLN A 62 -29.70 -22.59 3.26
N ALA A 63 -30.20 -23.80 3.54
CA ALA A 63 -30.03 -24.96 2.68
C ALA A 63 -30.67 -24.75 1.30
N GLU A 64 -31.90 -24.25 1.29
CA GLU A 64 -32.70 -23.99 0.08
C GLU A 64 -32.00 -23.03 -0.87
N TRP A 65 -31.25 -22.05 -0.35
CA TRP A 65 -30.50 -21.10 -1.16
C TRP A 65 -29.36 -21.76 -1.93
N VAL A 66 -28.70 -22.75 -1.32
CA VAL A 66 -27.63 -23.51 -1.96
C VAL A 66 -28.20 -24.51 -2.98
N GLU A 67 -29.33 -25.11 -2.66
CA GLU A 67 -29.98 -26.13 -3.50
C GLU A 67 -30.59 -25.53 -4.76
N HIS A 68 -31.13 -24.32 -4.68
CA HIS A 68 -31.71 -23.60 -5.81
C HIS A 68 -30.79 -22.55 -6.43
N CYS A 69 -29.52 -22.47 -6.00
CA CYS A 69 -28.56 -21.52 -6.57
C CYS A 69 -28.32 -21.86 -8.05
N ALA A 70 -28.58 -20.90 -8.92
CA ALA A 70 -28.27 -21.03 -10.34
C ALA A 70 -26.76 -20.90 -10.56
N TYR A 71 -26.26 -21.63 -11.57
CA TYR A 71 -24.85 -21.55 -11.95
C TYR A 71 -24.44 -20.11 -12.21
N PHE A 72 -23.33 -19.69 -11.59
CA PHE A 72 -22.69 -18.41 -11.86
C PHE A 72 -21.26 -18.61 -12.33
N THR A 73 -20.84 -17.77 -13.27
CA THR A 73 -19.48 -17.78 -13.82
C THR A 73 -18.42 -17.34 -12.80
N GLY A 74 -18.84 -16.65 -11.74
CA GLY A 74 -17.98 -16.08 -10.71
C GLY A 74 -17.18 -14.87 -11.21
N PRO A 75 -16.36 -14.25 -10.33
CA PRO A 75 -15.46 -13.16 -10.71
C PRO A 75 -14.20 -13.64 -11.42
N ALA A 76 -13.84 -14.93 -11.34
CA ALA A 76 -12.70 -15.48 -12.06
C ALA A 76 -12.96 -15.50 -13.57
N THR A 77 -12.23 -14.67 -14.30
CA THR A 77 -12.39 -14.49 -15.74
C THR A 77 -11.45 -15.40 -16.52
N TYR A 78 -11.94 -16.05 -17.57
CA TYR A 78 -11.13 -16.79 -18.54
C TYR A 78 -10.32 -15.81 -19.40
N ILE A 79 -9.01 -16.01 -19.48
CA ILE A 79 -8.12 -15.10 -20.20
C ILE A 79 -7.74 -15.70 -21.56
N VAL A 80 -7.95 -14.96 -22.64
CA VAL A 80 -7.54 -15.33 -24.00
C VAL A 80 -6.46 -14.41 -24.52
N ARG A 81 -5.67 -14.91 -25.47
CA ARG A 81 -4.83 -14.08 -26.36
C ARG A 81 -5.44 -14.04 -27.75
N ARG A 82 -4.84 -13.25 -28.63
CA ARG A 82 -5.23 -13.08 -30.03
C ARG A 82 -5.52 -14.43 -30.69
N ASP A 83 -6.69 -14.50 -31.31
CA ASP A 83 -7.23 -15.66 -32.03
C ASP A 83 -7.48 -16.92 -31.18
N GLU A 84 -7.35 -16.83 -29.85
CA GLU A 84 -7.76 -17.89 -28.93
C GLU A 84 -9.21 -17.68 -28.48
N SER A 85 -9.91 -18.78 -28.23
CA SER A 85 -11.24 -18.77 -27.63
C SER A 85 -11.32 -19.84 -26.54
N PRO A 86 -12.21 -19.67 -25.54
CA PRO A 86 -12.52 -20.76 -24.63
C PRO A 86 -13.03 -21.98 -25.43
N PRO A 87 -12.88 -23.20 -24.90
CA PRO A 87 -13.48 -24.38 -25.52
C PRO A 87 -14.99 -24.18 -25.81
N PRO A 88 -15.52 -24.62 -26.96
CA PRO A 88 -16.89 -24.30 -27.39
C PRO A 88 -17.97 -24.70 -26.38
N ASN A 89 -17.76 -25.80 -25.66
CA ASN A 89 -18.63 -26.33 -24.60
C ASN A 89 -18.64 -25.50 -23.30
N VAL A 90 -17.69 -24.56 -23.11
CA VAL A 90 -17.62 -23.68 -21.93
C VAL A 90 -17.74 -22.19 -22.25
N GLN A 91 -17.64 -21.79 -23.52
CA GLN A 91 -17.58 -20.38 -23.96
C GLN A 91 -18.76 -19.54 -23.45
N THR A 92 -19.97 -20.10 -23.38
CA THR A 92 -21.18 -19.41 -22.87
C THR A 92 -21.27 -19.37 -21.35
N TYR A 93 -20.38 -20.07 -20.64
CA TYR A 93 -20.39 -20.26 -19.19
C TYR A 93 -19.16 -19.65 -18.50
N VAL A 94 -18.39 -18.83 -19.20
CA VAL A 94 -17.22 -18.12 -18.66
C VAL A 94 -17.27 -16.65 -19.07
N ARG A 95 -16.79 -15.76 -18.20
CA ARG A 95 -16.46 -14.38 -18.59
C ARG A 95 -15.11 -14.40 -19.28
N VAL A 96 -14.98 -13.70 -20.41
CA VAL A 96 -13.74 -13.70 -21.20
C VAL A 96 -13.11 -12.31 -21.16
N ARG A 97 -11.78 -12.25 -20.98
CA ARG A 97 -11.00 -11.04 -21.24
C ARG A 97 -9.83 -11.35 -22.16
N ASN A 98 -9.65 -10.50 -23.15
CA ASN A 98 -8.59 -10.58 -24.13
C ASN A 98 -7.40 -9.71 -23.70
N VAL A 99 -6.21 -10.32 -23.64
CA VAL A 99 -4.98 -9.64 -23.24
C VAL A 99 -4.56 -8.59 -24.27
N ASP A 100 -4.73 -8.90 -25.56
CA ASP A 100 -4.30 -8.05 -26.67
C ASP A 100 -5.19 -6.80 -26.79
N GLU A 101 -6.51 -6.95 -26.70
CA GLU A 101 -7.45 -5.81 -26.65
C GLU A 101 -7.14 -4.88 -25.48
N ALA A 102 -6.79 -5.47 -24.34
CA ALA A 102 -6.46 -4.70 -23.16
C ALA A 102 -5.14 -3.90 -23.39
N TRP A 103 -4.15 -4.47 -24.09
CA TRP A 103 -2.94 -3.74 -24.50
C TRP A 103 -3.23 -2.62 -25.49
N GLU A 104 -4.14 -2.83 -26.44
CA GLU A 104 -4.58 -1.80 -27.38
C GLU A 104 -5.25 -0.64 -26.62
N GLN A 105 -6.14 -0.93 -25.66
CA GLN A 105 -6.73 0.10 -24.79
C GLN A 105 -5.66 0.89 -24.02
N TRP A 106 -4.63 0.23 -23.50
CA TRP A 106 -3.52 0.90 -22.81
C TRP A 106 -2.71 1.81 -23.73
N GLN A 107 -2.44 1.36 -24.96
CA GLN A 107 -1.76 2.19 -25.96
C GLN A 107 -2.57 3.45 -26.30
N THR A 108 -3.88 3.31 -26.48
CA THR A 108 -4.80 4.43 -26.71
C THR A 108 -4.83 5.38 -25.52
N TYR A 109 -5.06 4.87 -24.30
CA TYR A 109 -5.05 5.67 -23.07
C TYR A 109 -3.74 6.45 -22.91
N ARG A 110 -2.61 5.79 -23.15
CA ARG A 110 -1.28 6.40 -23.06
C ARG A 110 -1.11 7.52 -24.08
N ALA A 111 -1.47 7.30 -25.34
CA ALA A 111 -1.35 8.29 -26.40
C ALA A 111 -2.17 9.55 -26.10
N ILE A 112 -3.42 9.40 -25.66
CA ILE A 112 -4.30 10.53 -25.30
C ILE A 112 -3.76 11.25 -24.05
N SER A 113 -3.28 10.50 -23.06
CA SER A 113 -2.68 11.07 -21.84
C SER A 113 -1.40 11.87 -22.12
N GLU A 114 -0.57 11.44 -23.07
CA GLU A 114 0.62 12.17 -23.51
C GLU A 114 0.25 13.46 -24.24
N GLN A 115 -0.79 13.44 -25.09
CA GLN A 115 -1.32 14.64 -25.74
C GLN A 115 -1.86 15.67 -24.74
N LEU A 116 -2.54 15.23 -23.67
CA LEU A 116 -2.99 16.12 -22.58
C LEU A 116 -1.83 16.83 -21.89
N ARG A 117 -0.73 16.12 -21.60
CA ARG A 117 0.43 16.70 -20.91
C ARG A 117 1.19 17.71 -21.78
N GLY A 118 1.11 17.57 -23.10
CA GLY A 118 1.75 18.48 -24.06
C GLY A 118 0.93 19.73 -24.42
N SER A 119 -0.34 19.81 -24.03
CA SER A 119 -1.22 20.93 -24.38
C SER A 119 -1.34 21.94 -23.24
N ASN A 120 -1.00 23.21 -23.51
CA ASN A 120 -1.21 24.33 -22.57
C ASN A 120 -2.69 24.72 -22.39
N ALA A 121 -3.57 24.27 -23.28
CA ALA A 121 -5.01 24.48 -23.21
C ALA A 121 -5.73 23.12 -23.17
N VAL A 122 -6.13 22.71 -21.98
CA VAL A 122 -6.86 21.45 -21.79
C VAL A 122 -8.31 21.64 -22.24
N SER A 123 -8.65 21.22 -23.46
CA SER A 123 -10.04 21.26 -23.94
C SER A 123 -10.90 20.29 -23.12
N LYS A 124 -12.18 20.63 -22.89
CA LYS A 124 -13.14 19.74 -22.22
C LYS A 124 -13.30 18.41 -22.99
N GLU A 125 -13.18 18.45 -24.31
CA GLU A 125 -13.26 17.28 -25.18
C GLU A 125 -12.13 16.28 -24.90
N LEU A 126 -10.90 16.77 -24.73
CA LEU A 126 -9.75 15.92 -24.47
C LEU A 126 -9.79 15.29 -23.06
N ARG A 127 -10.41 15.97 -22.08
CA ARG A 127 -10.70 15.37 -20.76
C ARG A 127 -11.71 14.24 -20.87
N ARG A 128 -12.80 14.46 -21.64
CA ARG A 128 -13.81 13.42 -21.89
C ARG A 128 -13.20 12.21 -22.58
N GLN A 129 -12.34 12.41 -23.59
CA GLN A 129 -11.64 11.31 -24.27
C GLN A 129 -10.74 10.48 -23.33
N VAL A 130 -10.12 11.10 -22.32
CA VAL A 130 -9.35 10.35 -21.31
C VAL A 130 -10.24 9.60 -20.32
N GLU A 131 -11.39 10.17 -19.96
CA GLU A 131 -12.39 9.46 -19.16
C GLU A 131 -12.96 8.25 -19.93
N ASP A 132 -13.29 8.43 -21.20
CA ASP A 132 -13.79 7.37 -22.09
C ASP A 132 -12.73 6.28 -22.35
N ALA A 133 -11.46 6.67 -22.44
CA ALA A 133 -10.33 5.75 -22.61
C ALA A 133 -9.76 5.21 -21.30
N LYS A 134 -10.39 5.50 -20.14
CA LYS A 134 -9.89 5.06 -18.83
C LYS A 134 -9.79 3.54 -18.81
N LEU A 135 -8.64 3.04 -18.36
CA LEU A 135 -8.39 1.61 -18.29
C LEU A 135 -9.34 0.94 -17.30
N PRO A 136 -9.89 -0.24 -17.63
CA PRO A 136 -10.63 -1.04 -16.67
C PRO A 136 -9.78 -1.34 -15.42
N PRO A 137 -10.37 -1.37 -14.22
CA PRO A 137 -9.64 -1.61 -12.96
C PRO A 137 -8.81 -2.91 -12.96
N ASP A 138 -9.22 -3.90 -13.75
CA ASP A 138 -8.62 -5.22 -13.84
C ASP A 138 -7.51 -5.35 -14.90
N TRP A 139 -7.19 -4.27 -15.62
CA TRP A 139 -6.13 -4.20 -16.64
C TRP A 139 -4.82 -4.84 -16.17
N TYR A 140 -4.36 -4.46 -14.98
CA TYR A 140 -3.10 -4.96 -14.43
C TYR A 140 -3.12 -6.47 -14.17
N LEU A 141 -4.28 -7.02 -13.83
CA LEU A 141 -4.43 -8.44 -13.56
C LEU A 141 -4.53 -9.25 -14.85
N VAL A 142 -5.28 -8.76 -15.84
CA VAL A 142 -5.36 -9.35 -17.19
C VAL A 142 -3.96 -9.46 -17.80
N THR A 143 -3.17 -8.39 -17.75
CA THR A 143 -1.79 -8.41 -18.27
C THR A 143 -0.85 -9.31 -17.49
N LEU A 144 -1.00 -9.38 -16.17
CA LEU A 144 -0.20 -10.28 -15.33
C LEU A 144 -0.47 -11.75 -15.68
N LEU A 145 -1.74 -12.16 -15.72
CA LEU A 145 -2.14 -13.51 -16.10
C LEU A 145 -1.76 -13.82 -17.54
N GLY A 146 -1.94 -12.85 -18.44
CA GLY A 146 -1.59 -12.93 -19.85
C GLY A 146 -0.09 -13.02 -20.13
N THR A 147 0.78 -12.68 -19.18
CA THR A 147 2.24 -12.69 -19.38
C THR A 147 2.78 -14.12 -19.47
N THR A 148 3.40 -14.49 -20.61
CA THR A 148 3.97 -15.85 -20.83
C THR A 148 4.98 -16.25 -19.75
N GLN A 149 5.84 -15.31 -19.34
CA GLN A 149 6.89 -15.57 -18.38
C GLN A 149 6.35 -15.85 -16.96
N MET A 150 5.10 -15.52 -16.66
CA MET A 150 4.48 -15.91 -15.39
C MET A 150 4.11 -17.39 -15.34
N GLN A 151 4.00 -18.06 -16.48
CA GLN A 151 3.65 -19.49 -16.60
C GLN A 151 2.37 -19.89 -15.82
N ALA A 152 1.47 -18.94 -15.57
CA ALA A 152 0.27 -19.12 -14.76
C ALA A 152 -0.98 -19.43 -15.59
N LEU A 153 -1.07 -18.83 -16.79
CA LEU A 153 -2.29 -18.76 -17.60
C LEU A 153 -2.96 -20.11 -17.84
N LYS A 154 -2.18 -21.12 -18.26
CA LYS A 154 -2.73 -22.44 -18.62
C LYS A 154 -3.46 -23.09 -17.45
N THR A 155 -2.81 -23.17 -16.29
CA THR A 155 -3.41 -23.83 -15.12
C THR A 155 -4.51 -22.98 -14.49
N TYR A 156 -4.35 -21.66 -14.52
CA TYR A 156 -5.41 -20.74 -14.11
C TYR A 156 -6.69 -20.95 -14.95
N ASN A 157 -6.57 -20.93 -16.29
CA ASN A 157 -7.70 -21.17 -17.18
C ASN A 157 -8.28 -22.58 -17.01
N GLN A 158 -7.46 -23.59 -16.71
CA GLN A 158 -7.97 -24.94 -16.41
C GLN A 158 -8.91 -24.95 -15.20
N ALA A 159 -8.62 -24.18 -14.14
CA ALA A 159 -9.53 -24.07 -12.99
C ALA A 159 -10.87 -23.42 -13.39
N VAL A 160 -10.82 -22.36 -14.21
CA VAL A 160 -12.01 -21.66 -14.72
C VAL A 160 -12.82 -22.55 -15.67
N THR A 161 -12.15 -23.27 -16.58
CA THR A 161 -12.79 -24.25 -17.48
C THR A 161 -13.46 -25.35 -16.68
N GLN A 162 -12.80 -25.92 -15.67
CA GLN A 162 -13.36 -27.03 -14.91
C GLN A 162 -14.59 -26.61 -14.08
N TRP A 163 -14.64 -25.36 -13.60
CA TRP A 163 -15.85 -24.79 -13.00
C TRP A 163 -17.04 -24.82 -13.97
N ALA A 164 -16.83 -24.39 -15.21
CA ALA A 164 -17.86 -24.40 -16.25
C ALA A 164 -18.24 -25.82 -16.71
N LEU A 165 -17.26 -26.73 -16.85
CA LEU A 165 -17.51 -28.13 -17.21
C LEU A 165 -18.33 -28.87 -16.15
N THR A 166 -18.13 -28.54 -14.88
CA THR A 166 -18.81 -29.19 -13.75
C THR A 166 -20.10 -28.48 -13.33
N ARG A 167 -20.69 -27.64 -14.20
CA ARG A 167 -21.95 -26.93 -13.95
C ARG A 167 -23.13 -27.84 -13.57
N GLU A 168 -23.18 -29.06 -14.10
CA GLU A 168 -24.23 -30.05 -13.75
C GLU A 168 -24.07 -30.57 -12.32
N TYR A 169 -22.87 -30.42 -11.74
CA TYR A 169 -22.53 -30.74 -10.35
C TYR A 169 -22.44 -29.49 -9.49
N PHE A 170 -22.95 -28.35 -9.96
CA PHE A 170 -22.74 -27.05 -9.34
C PHE A 170 -23.17 -27.01 -7.86
N THR A 171 -24.37 -27.50 -7.54
CA THR A 171 -24.83 -27.60 -6.15
C THR A 171 -23.89 -28.47 -5.30
N PHE A 172 -23.36 -29.56 -5.85
CA PHE A 172 -22.40 -30.42 -5.16
C PHE A 172 -21.05 -29.72 -4.96
N ASN A 173 -20.58 -28.95 -5.95
CA ASN A 173 -19.39 -28.11 -5.82
C ASN A 173 -19.57 -27.06 -4.72
N LEU A 174 -20.73 -26.38 -4.64
CA LEU A 174 -21.02 -25.43 -3.57
C LEU A 174 -21.01 -26.13 -2.20
N LYS A 175 -21.71 -27.26 -2.05
CA LYS A 175 -21.69 -28.05 -0.81
C LYS A 175 -20.27 -28.48 -0.43
N THR A 176 -19.42 -28.81 -1.40
CA THR A 176 -18.01 -29.14 -1.18
C THR A 176 -17.22 -27.93 -0.66
N ILE A 177 -17.41 -26.73 -1.22
CA ILE A 177 -16.80 -25.49 -0.69
C ILE A 177 -17.23 -25.23 0.75
N LEU A 178 -18.52 -25.41 1.05
CA LEU A 178 -19.05 -25.23 2.40
C LEU A 178 -18.50 -26.28 3.38
N GLN A 179 -18.24 -27.51 2.94
CA GLN A 179 -17.59 -28.55 3.74
C GLN A 179 -16.13 -28.22 4.04
N MET A 180 -15.37 -27.77 3.05
CA MET A 180 -13.96 -27.37 3.21
C MET A 180 -13.77 -26.24 4.23
N THR A 181 -14.80 -25.42 4.43
CA THR A 181 -14.75 -24.19 5.23
C THR A 181 -15.72 -24.23 6.41
N ALA A 182 -16.29 -25.42 6.70
CA ALA A 182 -17.26 -25.58 7.76
C ALA A 182 -16.60 -25.35 9.12
N GLU A 183 -15.43 -25.90 9.38
CA GLU A 183 -14.77 -25.82 10.69
C GLU A 183 -13.28 -25.52 10.50
N PRO A 184 -12.61 -24.94 11.50
CA PRO A 184 -11.16 -24.82 11.46
C PRO A 184 -10.49 -26.20 11.40
N GLY A 185 -9.43 -26.33 10.60
CA GLY A 185 -8.62 -27.56 10.52
C GLY A 185 -9.24 -28.72 9.73
N VAL A 186 -10.20 -28.45 8.84
CA VAL A 186 -10.81 -29.48 7.98
C VAL A 186 -9.75 -30.15 7.09
N ASP A 187 -9.79 -31.48 7.01
CA ASP A 187 -8.92 -32.25 6.09
C ASP A 187 -9.36 -32.08 4.63
N LEU A 188 -8.77 -31.10 3.95
CA LEU A 188 -9.01 -30.81 2.54
C LEU A 188 -8.74 -32.02 1.63
N ARG A 189 -7.85 -32.96 2.00
CA ARG A 189 -7.58 -34.17 1.20
C ARG A 189 -8.69 -35.21 1.35
N ALA A 190 -9.33 -35.29 2.51
CA ALA A 190 -10.51 -36.14 2.66
C ALA A 190 -11.67 -35.59 1.82
N VAL A 191 -11.90 -34.27 1.88
CA VAL A 191 -12.96 -33.61 1.11
C VAL A 191 -12.72 -33.72 -0.39
N SER A 192 -11.49 -33.51 -0.88
CA SER A 192 -11.17 -33.64 -2.31
C SER A 192 -11.39 -35.07 -2.85
N ARG A 193 -11.03 -36.09 -2.06
CA ARG A 193 -11.27 -37.50 -2.41
C ARG A 193 -12.76 -37.83 -2.46
N ALA A 194 -13.54 -37.33 -1.50
CA ALA A 194 -14.99 -37.50 -1.49
C ALA A 194 -15.62 -36.87 -2.75
N TRP A 195 -15.21 -35.64 -3.09
CA TRP A 195 -15.66 -34.97 -4.32
C TRP A 195 -15.32 -35.78 -5.56
N TRP A 196 -14.07 -36.27 -5.66
CA TRP A 196 -13.62 -37.06 -6.80
C TRP A 196 -14.41 -38.35 -6.97
N ASN A 197 -14.67 -39.07 -5.87
CA ASN A 197 -15.41 -40.33 -5.90
C ASN A 197 -16.85 -40.17 -6.38
N GLU A 198 -17.46 -39.02 -6.11
CA GLU A 198 -18.81 -38.68 -6.57
C GLU A 198 -18.80 -38.30 -8.06
N VAL A 199 -18.01 -37.27 -8.41
CA VAL A 199 -18.08 -36.67 -9.75
C VAL A 199 -17.44 -37.56 -10.82
N SER A 200 -16.32 -38.23 -10.54
CA SER A 200 -15.60 -39.02 -11.56
C SER A 200 -16.38 -40.22 -12.08
N LYS A 201 -17.33 -40.75 -11.31
CA LYS A 201 -18.16 -41.91 -11.72
C LYS A 201 -19.30 -41.52 -12.64
N THR A 202 -19.85 -40.33 -12.45
CA THR A 202 -21.08 -39.89 -13.11
C THR A 202 -20.81 -38.88 -14.22
N PHE A 203 -19.62 -38.27 -14.27
CA PHE A 203 -19.26 -37.29 -15.28
C PHE A 203 -19.23 -37.92 -16.68
N LYS A 204 -20.07 -37.41 -17.58
CA LYS A 204 -20.22 -37.91 -18.97
C LYS A 204 -19.66 -36.94 -20.03
N GLY A 205 -18.94 -35.90 -19.62
CA GLY A 205 -18.38 -34.92 -20.57
C GLY A 205 -17.23 -35.50 -21.39
N GLU A 206 -17.09 -35.01 -22.62
CA GLU A 206 -16.02 -35.41 -23.54
C GLU A 206 -14.62 -34.98 -23.04
N GLU A 207 -14.55 -33.86 -22.31
CA GLU A 207 -13.31 -33.35 -21.72
C GLU A 207 -12.98 -33.99 -20.37
N LYS A 208 -11.70 -34.33 -20.15
CA LYS A 208 -11.24 -34.92 -18.89
C LYS A 208 -11.13 -33.87 -17.78
N ILE A 209 -11.94 -34.02 -16.73
CA ILE A 209 -11.79 -33.29 -15.46
C ILE A 209 -10.66 -33.86 -14.60
N LYS A 210 -10.10 -33.05 -13.69
CA LYS A 210 -9.02 -33.48 -12.78
C LYS A 210 -9.38 -33.19 -11.32
N CYS A 211 -9.06 -34.11 -10.41
CA CYS A 211 -9.17 -33.80 -8.98
C CYS A 211 -8.17 -32.70 -8.57
N GLU A 212 -6.94 -32.75 -9.07
CA GLU A 212 -5.89 -31.83 -8.68
C GLU A 212 -5.31 -31.08 -9.88
N LEU A 213 -4.96 -29.82 -9.66
CA LEU A 213 -4.22 -28.98 -10.59
C LEU A 213 -2.85 -28.64 -10.00
N THR A 214 -1.91 -28.25 -10.85
CA THR A 214 -0.64 -27.67 -10.38
C THR A 214 -0.93 -26.39 -9.61
N ALA A 215 -0.50 -26.30 -8.37
CA ALA A 215 -0.62 -25.10 -7.57
C ALA A 215 0.36 -24.05 -8.08
N ILE A 216 -0.18 -23.05 -8.80
CA ILE A 216 0.65 -22.03 -9.46
C ILE A 216 1.19 -21.03 -8.44
N GLN A 217 2.43 -20.57 -8.65
CA GLN A 217 3.11 -19.61 -7.76
C GLN A 217 2.37 -18.28 -7.62
N LEU A 218 1.50 -17.93 -8.57
CA LEU A 218 0.69 -16.73 -8.48
C LEU A 218 -0.38 -16.82 -7.37
N LEU A 219 -1.01 -17.99 -7.22
CA LEU A 219 -2.00 -18.25 -6.17
C LEU A 219 -1.35 -18.81 -4.90
N ASN A 220 -0.16 -19.41 -5.03
CA ASN A 220 0.55 -20.13 -3.98
C ASN A 220 2.03 -19.68 -3.92
N PRO A 221 2.30 -18.43 -3.50
CA PRO A 221 3.63 -17.85 -3.62
C PRO A 221 4.69 -18.52 -2.71
N HIS A 222 4.27 -19.23 -1.65
CA HIS A 222 5.14 -20.06 -0.80
C HIS A 222 5.70 -21.30 -1.53
N GLN A 223 5.15 -21.67 -2.69
CA GLN A 223 5.55 -22.86 -3.46
C GLN A 223 6.59 -22.54 -4.54
N GLY A 224 7.34 -21.45 -4.33
CA GLY A 224 8.44 -21.05 -5.18
C GLY A 224 9.45 -22.19 -5.38
N LYS A 225 9.89 -22.42 -6.63
CA LYS A 225 10.94 -23.40 -6.94
C LYS A 225 12.19 -23.08 -6.11
N GLY A 226 12.51 -23.93 -5.12
CA GLY A 226 13.61 -23.74 -4.17
C GLY A 226 13.21 -23.61 -2.69
N GLN A 227 11.93 -23.37 -2.37
CA GLN A 227 11.42 -23.33 -0.99
C GLN A 227 10.74 -24.64 -0.55
N ASN A 228 10.63 -25.63 -1.45
CA ASN A 228 9.75 -26.80 -1.29
C ASN A 228 10.24 -27.90 -0.33
N ARG A 229 11.00 -27.57 0.72
CA ARG A 229 11.21 -28.47 1.87
C ARG A 229 11.36 -27.68 3.18
N PRO A 230 10.79 -28.16 4.31
CA PRO A 230 11.00 -27.57 5.65
C PRO A 230 12.49 -27.46 6.05
N LYS A 231 13.35 -28.24 5.40
CA LYS A 231 14.81 -28.17 5.50
C LYS A 231 15.39 -28.10 4.10
N ALA A 232 16.27 -27.13 3.84
CA ALA A 232 16.98 -26.95 2.57
C ALA A 232 18.05 -28.05 2.36
N ASN A 233 17.61 -29.32 2.24
CA ASN A 233 18.50 -30.48 2.12
C ASN A 233 18.47 -31.15 0.74
N ALA A 234 17.58 -30.74 -0.17
CA ALA A 234 17.60 -31.15 -1.56
C ALA A 234 16.79 -30.18 -2.45
N LEU A 235 17.24 -29.97 -3.69
CA LEU A 235 16.51 -29.26 -4.74
C LEU A 235 15.61 -30.26 -5.50
N ALA A 236 14.51 -30.70 -4.89
CA ALA A 236 13.48 -31.42 -5.63
C ALA A 236 12.53 -30.40 -6.30
N MET A 237 12.64 -30.24 -7.62
CA MET A 237 11.80 -29.34 -8.43
C MET A 237 10.45 -29.96 -8.80
N GLU A 238 9.77 -30.63 -7.86
CA GLU A 238 8.47 -31.22 -8.13
C GLU A 238 7.36 -30.16 -8.03
N ASN A 239 6.42 -30.23 -8.97
CA ASN A 239 5.23 -29.38 -8.95
C ASN A 239 4.32 -29.85 -7.82
N ILE A 240 3.92 -28.93 -6.95
CA ILE A 240 2.94 -29.22 -5.90
C ILE A 240 1.55 -29.22 -6.55
N SER A 241 0.77 -30.25 -6.26
CA SER A 241 -0.63 -30.34 -6.67
C SER A 241 -1.55 -29.81 -5.57
N SER A 242 -2.71 -29.31 -5.97
CA SER A 242 -3.74 -28.79 -5.06
C SER A 242 -5.12 -29.08 -5.64
N PHE A 243 -6.11 -29.20 -4.76
CA PHE A 243 -7.48 -29.47 -5.16
C PHE A 243 -8.00 -28.36 -6.09
N TRP A 244 -8.50 -28.73 -7.27
CA TRP A 244 -8.84 -27.77 -8.33
C TRP A 244 -9.87 -26.72 -7.87
N LEU A 245 -10.84 -27.14 -7.06
CA LEU A 245 -11.91 -26.27 -6.58
C LEU A 245 -11.36 -25.23 -5.59
N TRP A 246 -10.35 -25.59 -4.80
CA TRP A 246 -9.65 -24.65 -3.93
C TRP A 246 -8.78 -23.68 -4.73
N GLU A 247 -8.14 -24.12 -5.81
CA GLU A 247 -7.46 -23.22 -6.75
C GLU A 247 -8.46 -22.26 -7.42
N PHE A 248 -9.67 -22.70 -7.76
CA PHE A 248 -10.72 -21.84 -8.30
C PHE A 248 -11.21 -20.79 -7.28
N VAL A 249 -11.35 -21.16 -6.00
CA VAL A 249 -11.67 -20.21 -4.93
C VAL A 249 -10.55 -19.16 -4.79
N LYS A 250 -9.28 -19.56 -4.80
CA LYS A 250 -8.16 -18.59 -4.78
C LYS A 250 -8.11 -17.73 -6.05
N ALA A 251 -8.40 -18.30 -7.21
CA ALA A 251 -8.52 -17.55 -8.46
C ALA A 251 -9.62 -16.49 -8.36
N THR A 252 -10.75 -16.79 -7.72
CA THR A 252 -11.82 -15.83 -7.44
C THR A 252 -11.32 -14.68 -6.55
N GLY A 253 -10.59 -14.98 -5.47
CA GLY A 253 -10.02 -13.95 -4.61
C GLY A 253 -8.94 -13.10 -5.28
N LEU A 254 -8.20 -13.66 -6.23
CA LEU A 254 -7.19 -12.94 -7.02
C LEU A 254 -7.78 -11.69 -7.67
N TRP A 255 -8.98 -11.78 -8.26
CA TRP A 255 -9.65 -10.65 -8.90
C TRP A 255 -10.15 -9.58 -7.93
N LEU A 256 -10.28 -9.91 -6.65
CA LEU A 256 -10.93 -9.03 -5.67
C LEU A 256 -9.94 -8.24 -4.82
N CYS A 257 -8.80 -8.82 -4.49
CA CYS A 257 -7.89 -8.24 -3.48
C CYS A 257 -6.44 -8.10 -3.94
N THR A 258 -6.17 -8.23 -5.25
CA THR A 258 -4.82 -8.21 -5.81
C THR A 258 -4.56 -6.96 -6.66
N ALA A 259 -3.51 -6.22 -6.35
CA ALA A 259 -3.02 -5.09 -7.13
C ALA A 259 -1.61 -5.41 -7.67
N PRO A 260 -1.49 -5.97 -8.89
CA PRO A 260 -0.20 -6.28 -9.47
C PRO A 260 0.44 -5.04 -10.12
N ARG A 261 1.72 -4.81 -9.88
CA ARG A 261 2.48 -3.67 -10.41
C ARG A 261 3.82 -4.10 -10.99
N VAL A 262 4.25 -3.34 -11.97
CA VAL A 262 5.57 -3.49 -12.59
C VAL A 262 6.52 -2.57 -11.86
N VAL A 263 7.69 -3.09 -11.46
CA VAL A 263 8.71 -2.26 -10.83
C VAL A 263 9.43 -1.50 -11.93
N ARG A 264 9.43 -0.16 -11.83
CA ARG A 264 10.20 0.69 -12.74
C ARG A 264 11.69 0.52 -12.45
N GLU A 265 12.47 0.21 -13.49
CA GLU A 265 13.92 0.19 -13.35
C GLU A 265 14.46 1.62 -13.24
N ALA A 266 15.49 1.81 -12.41
CA ALA A 266 16.14 3.10 -12.24
C ALA A 266 16.90 3.59 -13.50
N GLN A 267 17.19 2.68 -14.44
CA GLN A 267 17.82 2.99 -15.73
C GLN A 267 16.81 2.81 -16.86
N GLU A 268 16.65 3.85 -17.67
CA GLU A 268 15.69 3.94 -18.76
C GLU A 268 16.09 3.01 -19.93
N GLY A 269 15.12 2.31 -20.53
CA GLY A 269 15.33 1.52 -21.76
C GLY A 269 15.48 0.00 -21.60
N ARG A 270 15.41 -0.57 -20.40
CA ARG A 270 15.34 -2.03 -20.19
C ARG A 270 13.92 -2.49 -19.94
N LEU A 271 13.57 -3.67 -20.46
CA LEU A 271 12.31 -4.34 -20.14
C LEU A 271 12.27 -4.58 -18.62
N PRO A 272 11.17 -4.22 -17.94
CA PRO A 272 11.10 -4.32 -16.50
C PRO A 272 11.22 -5.78 -16.09
N ARG A 273 12.30 -6.10 -15.38
CA ARG A 273 12.59 -7.47 -14.94
C ARG A 273 11.88 -7.86 -13.66
N GLN A 274 11.14 -6.94 -13.03
CA GLN A 274 10.55 -7.17 -11.72
C GLN A 274 9.08 -6.78 -11.66
N ARG A 275 8.32 -7.57 -10.92
CA ARG A 275 6.90 -7.32 -10.62
C ARG A 275 6.68 -7.47 -9.13
N LYS A 276 5.77 -6.66 -8.59
CA LYS A 276 5.28 -6.79 -7.22
C LYS A 276 3.79 -6.99 -7.25
N ILE A 277 3.32 -7.90 -6.41
CA ILE A 277 1.90 -8.18 -6.24
C ILE A 277 1.53 -7.85 -4.81
N TYR A 278 0.60 -6.92 -4.64
CA TYR A 278 0.04 -6.55 -3.34
C TYR A 278 -1.30 -7.27 -3.17
N VAL A 279 -1.41 -8.12 -2.14
CA VAL A 279 -2.66 -8.80 -1.76
C VAL A 279 -3.10 -8.26 -0.42
N LEU A 280 -4.27 -7.63 -0.38
CA LEU A 280 -4.77 -6.92 0.80
C LEU A 280 -5.18 -7.90 1.91
N ALA A 281 -4.54 -7.82 3.07
CA ALA A 281 -4.86 -8.63 4.24
C ALA A 281 -5.90 -7.92 5.13
N PRO A 282 -7.10 -8.47 5.31
CA PRO A 282 -8.14 -7.84 6.11
C PRO A 282 -7.88 -8.05 7.60
N HIS A 283 -8.33 -7.11 8.43
CA HIS A 283 -8.51 -7.35 9.86
C HIS A 283 -9.99 -7.54 10.19
N ARG A 284 -10.86 -6.63 9.72
CA ARG A 284 -12.31 -6.76 9.76
C ARG A 284 -12.97 -5.79 8.77
N ILE A 285 -13.56 -6.31 7.71
CA ILE A 285 -14.21 -5.48 6.66
C ILE A 285 -15.34 -6.25 5.96
N THR A 286 -16.37 -5.54 5.48
CA THR A 286 -17.36 -6.17 4.58
C THR A 286 -16.79 -6.29 3.16
N LEU A 287 -17.19 -7.33 2.42
CA LEU A 287 -16.79 -7.49 1.03
C LEU A 287 -17.25 -6.32 0.14
N ALA A 288 -18.43 -5.77 0.40
CA ALA A 288 -18.98 -4.63 -0.34
C ALA A 288 -18.14 -3.37 -0.16
N THR A 289 -17.79 -3.04 1.08
CA THR A 289 -16.89 -1.94 1.40
C THR A 289 -15.51 -2.17 0.78
N HIS A 290 -14.94 -3.37 0.94
CA HIS A 290 -13.63 -3.71 0.38
C HIS A 290 -13.57 -3.41 -1.10
N ARG A 291 -14.56 -3.86 -1.89
CA ARG A 291 -14.60 -3.64 -3.35
C ARG A 291 -14.47 -2.14 -3.67
N LYS A 292 -15.29 -1.30 -3.06
CA LYS A 292 -15.29 0.15 -3.31
C LYS A 292 -13.94 0.81 -2.97
N VAL A 293 -13.36 0.49 -1.82
CA VAL A 293 -12.07 1.07 -1.38
C VAL A 293 -10.93 0.54 -2.23
N PHE A 294 -10.90 -0.77 -2.48
CA PHE A 294 -9.81 -1.43 -3.20
C PHE A 294 -9.77 -1.04 -4.68
N ASP A 295 -10.93 -0.91 -5.33
CA ASP A 295 -11.01 -0.44 -6.72
C ASP A 295 -10.43 0.97 -6.84
N CYS A 296 -10.84 1.89 -5.96
CA CYS A 296 -10.32 3.24 -5.91
C CYS A 296 -8.80 3.29 -5.66
N PHE A 297 -8.31 2.46 -4.73
CA PHE A 297 -6.88 2.32 -4.45
C PHE A 297 -6.11 1.79 -5.67
N SER A 298 -6.60 0.71 -6.29
CA SER A 298 -5.92 0.08 -7.43
C SER A 298 -5.86 1.04 -8.61
N GLU A 299 -6.94 1.77 -8.91
CA GLU A 299 -6.93 2.79 -9.96
C GLU A 299 -5.88 3.89 -9.72
N ARG A 300 -5.65 4.26 -8.46
CA ARG A 300 -4.72 5.34 -8.07
C ARG A 300 -3.28 4.88 -7.86
N LEU A 301 -3.03 3.58 -7.72
CA LEU A 301 -1.68 3.04 -7.48
C LEU A 301 -0.91 2.94 -8.80
N TRP A 302 0.16 3.70 -8.93
CA TRP A 302 1.02 3.73 -10.12
C TRP A 302 2.27 2.85 -9.95
N ASN A 303 2.88 2.49 -11.09
CA ASN A 303 4.18 1.81 -11.11
C ASN A 303 5.30 2.78 -10.69
N ASP A 304 6.16 2.34 -9.77
CA ASP A 304 7.34 3.10 -9.35
C ASP A 304 8.50 2.13 -9.03
N THR A 305 9.59 2.64 -8.46
CA THR A 305 10.73 1.84 -7.98
C THR A 305 10.32 0.96 -6.79
N ALA A 306 11.12 -0.07 -6.50
CA ALA A 306 10.69 -1.19 -5.68
C ALA A 306 10.28 -0.76 -4.26
N VAL A 307 11.12 -0.01 -3.55
CA VAL A 307 10.86 0.37 -2.15
C VAL A 307 9.90 1.55 -2.09
N LYS A 308 9.99 2.50 -3.01
CA LYS A 308 9.09 3.64 -3.09
C LYS A 308 7.64 3.20 -3.28
N MET A 309 7.41 2.25 -4.18
CA MET A 309 6.07 1.73 -4.45
C MET A 309 5.45 1.07 -3.21
N ASP A 310 6.24 0.38 -2.37
CA ASP A 310 5.75 -0.15 -1.09
C ASP A 310 5.27 1.00 -0.18
N CYS A 311 6.09 2.04 -0.02
CA CYS A 311 5.76 3.18 0.83
C CYS A 311 4.49 3.89 0.34
N LEU A 312 4.39 4.11 -0.98
CA LEU A 312 3.25 4.77 -1.60
C LEU A 312 1.99 3.89 -1.53
N ALA A 313 2.10 2.57 -1.68
CA ALA A 313 0.95 1.66 -1.57
C ALA A 313 0.32 1.72 -0.17
N ALA A 314 1.13 1.63 0.88
CA ALA A 314 0.64 1.72 2.27
C ALA A 314 -0.03 3.08 2.56
N LEU A 315 0.61 4.18 2.17
CA LEU A 315 0.07 5.53 2.36
C LEU A 315 -1.21 5.76 1.54
N LEU A 316 -1.21 5.36 0.27
CA LEU A 316 -2.34 5.56 -0.64
C LEU A 316 -3.57 4.76 -0.20
N TYR A 317 -3.39 3.51 0.22
CA TYR A 317 -4.51 2.71 0.72
C TYR A 317 -5.12 3.33 1.97
N THR A 318 -4.28 3.79 2.89
CA THR A 318 -4.72 4.49 4.11
C THR A 318 -5.52 5.75 3.77
N ASP A 319 -5.04 6.60 2.85
CA ASP A 319 -5.77 7.79 2.38
C ASP A 319 -7.10 7.43 1.71
N THR A 320 -7.13 6.37 0.90
CA THR A 320 -8.34 5.91 0.20
C THR A 320 -9.40 5.40 1.18
N LEU A 321 -8.97 4.70 2.22
CA LEU A 321 -9.84 4.19 3.27
C LEU A 321 -10.42 5.34 4.12
N LEU A 322 -9.60 6.34 4.46
CA LEU A 322 -10.04 7.56 5.16
C LEU A 322 -10.99 8.42 4.31
N GLU A 323 -10.74 8.52 3.00
CA GLU A 323 -11.63 9.22 2.06
C GLU A 323 -13.03 8.59 2.01
N TYR A 324 -13.07 7.25 1.97
CA TYR A 324 -14.34 6.53 2.01
C TYR A 324 -15.10 6.80 3.32
N SER A 325 -14.39 6.83 4.44
CA SER A 325 -14.98 7.20 5.75
C SER A 325 -15.55 8.62 5.75
N GLU A 326 -14.79 9.59 5.24
CA GLU A 326 -15.15 11.02 5.24
C GLU A 326 -16.41 11.29 4.40
N ALA A 327 -16.61 10.55 3.31
CA ALA A 327 -17.71 10.70 2.37
C ALA A 327 -19.11 10.36 2.93
N GLY A 328 -19.25 10.11 4.23
CA GLY A 328 -20.55 9.86 4.84
C GLY A 328 -21.06 8.43 4.65
N GLN A 329 -20.26 7.53 4.09
CA GLN A 329 -20.62 6.12 3.87
C GLN A 329 -20.45 5.28 5.16
N TYR A 330 -20.82 5.88 6.30
CA TYR A 330 -20.65 5.41 7.68
C TYR A 330 -21.45 4.14 8.02
N ASP A 331 -22.43 3.76 7.20
CA ASP A 331 -23.35 2.65 7.49
C ASP A 331 -22.72 1.24 7.46
N GLU A 332 -21.46 1.11 7.03
CA GLU A 332 -20.73 -0.18 6.95
C GLU A 332 -19.29 -0.14 7.49
N LEU A 333 -18.56 0.95 7.24
CA LEU A 333 -17.27 1.20 7.90
C LEU A 333 -17.51 2.01 9.15
N ASP A 334 -17.80 1.26 10.21
CA ASP A 334 -17.83 1.82 11.52
C ASP A 334 -16.39 1.96 12.05
N PHE A 335 -15.70 3.04 11.66
CA PHE A 335 -14.46 3.45 12.33
C PHE A 335 -14.73 3.99 13.74
N GLU A 336 -15.94 3.88 14.28
CA GLU A 336 -16.20 4.16 15.69
C GLU A 336 -15.17 3.44 16.55
N ALA A 337 -14.28 4.22 17.18
CA ALA A 337 -13.16 3.76 18.00
C ALA A 337 -12.00 3.04 17.28
N TYR A 338 -12.00 2.92 15.94
CA TYR A 338 -11.00 2.14 15.21
C TYR A 338 -10.34 2.93 14.07
N GLY A 339 -9.01 2.85 13.98
CA GLY A 339 -8.25 3.36 12.85
C GLY A 339 -8.25 2.44 11.61
N PRO A 340 -7.85 2.93 10.41
CA PRO A 340 -7.45 2.15 9.25
C PRO A 340 -6.73 0.82 9.54
N GLU A 341 -5.76 0.85 10.46
CA GLU A 341 -4.94 -0.32 10.85
C GLU A 341 -5.72 -1.40 11.62
N LYS A 342 -6.95 -1.10 12.06
CA LYS A 342 -7.87 -2.03 12.72
C LYS A 342 -8.92 -2.58 11.75
N VAL A 343 -9.04 -2.02 10.55
CA VAL A 343 -9.89 -2.54 9.48
C VAL A 343 -9.09 -3.43 8.55
N ILE A 344 -7.88 -3.00 8.20
CA ILE A 344 -6.96 -3.70 7.30
C ILE A 344 -5.60 -3.83 7.99
N ALA A 345 -5.02 -5.03 7.95
CA ALA A 345 -3.71 -5.28 8.53
C ALA A 345 -2.58 -4.73 7.64
N GLY A 346 -2.72 -4.85 6.33
CA GLY A 346 -1.69 -4.46 5.37
C GLY A 346 -1.77 -5.23 4.06
N PHE A 347 -0.62 -5.48 3.45
CA PHE A 347 -0.48 -6.25 2.21
C PHE A 347 0.49 -7.39 2.40
N HIS A 348 0.11 -8.59 1.95
CA HIS A 348 1.11 -9.56 1.54
C HIS A 348 1.70 -9.08 0.21
N VAL A 349 3.03 -8.94 0.17
CA VAL A 349 3.76 -8.49 -0.99
C VAL A 349 4.61 -9.63 -1.52
N THR A 350 4.32 -10.06 -2.74
CA THR A 350 5.14 -11.05 -3.46
C THR A 350 5.91 -10.34 -4.56
N GLN A 351 7.24 -10.46 -4.54
CA GLN A 351 8.11 -9.95 -5.60
C GLN A 351 8.54 -11.08 -6.52
N TYR A 352 8.39 -10.84 -7.81
CA TYR A 352 8.82 -11.72 -8.88
C TYR A 352 9.94 -11.06 -9.66
N THR A 353 11.02 -11.79 -9.90
CA THR A 353 12.13 -11.33 -10.73
C THR A 353 12.33 -12.28 -11.91
N LEU A 354 12.52 -11.70 -13.09
CA LEU A 354 12.89 -12.38 -14.31
C LEU A 354 14.40 -12.71 -14.25
N LEU A 355 14.74 -13.84 -13.62
CA LEU A 355 16.12 -14.32 -13.48
C LEU A 355 16.65 -14.89 -14.80
N ASN A 356 15.76 -15.49 -15.59
CA ASN A 356 16.02 -15.89 -16.97
C ASN A 356 14.93 -15.32 -17.89
N PRO A 357 15.15 -15.20 -19.21
CA PRO A 357 14.17 -14.61 -20.12
C PRO A 357 12.81 -15.34 -20.21
N GLN A 358 12.72 -16.57 -19.68
CA GLN A 358 11.60 -17.47 -19.90
C GLN A 358 10.62 -17.53 -18.71
N ALA A 359 11.06 -17.25 -17.49
CA ALA A 359 10.25 -17.44 -16.30
C ALA A 359 10.55 -16.43 -15.17
N TYR A 360 9.49 -15.85 -14.64
CA TYR A 360 9.54 -15.14 -13.36
C TYR A 360 9.75 -16.13 -12.22
N THR A 361 10.57 -15.75 -11.24
CA THR A 361 10.80 -16.50 -10.01
C THR A 361 10.42 -15.62 -8.82
N VAL A 362 9.74 -16.19 -7.84
CA VAL A 362 9.49 -15.52 -6.54
C VAL A 362 10.84 -15.26 -5.86
N THR A 363 11.17 -13.99 -5.63
CA THR A 363 12.42 -13.56 -4.99
C THR A 363 12.23 -13.00 -3.60
N ASN A 364 11.01 -12.54 -3.27
CA ASN A 364 10.71 -12.03 -1.93
C ASN A 364 9.24 -12.28 -1.58
N LEU A 365 9.01 -12.63 -0.31
CA LEU A 365 7.71 -12.66 0.35
C LEU A 365 7.81 -11.76 1.57
N ALA A 366 7.03 -10.68 1.59
CA ALA A 366 7.03 -9.73 2.68
C ALA A 366 5.61 -9.40 3.11
N PHE A 367 5.48 -8.86 4.32
CA PHE A 367 4.27 -8.21 4.77
C PHE A 367 4.53 -6.71 4.90
N LEU A 368 3.61 -5.90 4.39
CA LEU A 368 3.65 -4.43 4.43
C LEU A 368 2.44 -3.97 5.23
N GLY A 369 2.66 -3.66 6.52
CA GLY A 369 1.61 -3.16 7.41
C GLY A 369 1.17 -1.73 7.03
N LEU A 370 -0.10 -1.42 7.25
CA LEU A 370 -0.58 -0.04 7.15
C LEU A 370 -0.02 0.82 8.30
N PRO A 371 0.22 2.12 8.06
CA PRO A 371 0.62 3.04 9.10
C PRO A 371 -0.48 3.18 10.16
N ALA A 372 -0.12 2.91 11.41
CA ALA A 372 -1.02 3.10 12.56
C ALA A 372 -0.94 4.53 13.09
N TRP A 373 -1.26 5.49 12.22
CA TRP A 373 -1.10 6.91 12.51
C TRP A 373 -2.32 7.58 13.10
N THR A 374 -3.39 6.80 13.25
CA THR A 374 -4.73 7.35 13.43
C THR A 374 -5.10 7.48 14.90
N GLY A 375 -4.37 6.79 15.77
CA GLY A 375 -4.57 6.83 17.21
C GLY A 375 -5.99 6.39 17.58
N GLU A 376 -6.54 7.00 18.63
CA GLU A 376 -7.95 6.85 18.98
C GLU A 376 -8.76 7.89 18.20
N ILE A 377 -9.69 7.46 17.35
CA ILE A 377 -10.59 8.34 16.60
C ILE A 377 -11.91 8.48 17.39
N PRO A 378 -12.21 9.64 18.01
CA PRO A 378 -13.48 9.87 18.68
C PRO A 378 -14.64 9.92 17.68
N ARG A 379 -15.86 9.66 18.18
CA ARG A 379 -17.09 9.83 17.38
C ARG A 379 -17.17 11.26 16.81
N ASN A 380 -17.58 11.37 15.55
CA ASN A 380 -17.77 12.64 14.83
C ASN A 380 -16.50 13.48 14.57
N ALA A 381 -15.29 12.90 14.65
CA ALA A 381 -14.05 13.63 14.40
C ALA A 381 -13.69 13.76 12.90
N ARG A 382 -14.59 14.33 12.08
CA ARG A 382 -14.31 14.59 10.65
C ARG A 382 -13.04 15.41 10.43
N ASP A 383 -12.81 16.38 11.29
CA ASP A 383 -11.60 17.22 11.24
C ASP A 383 -10.33 16.41 11.50
N LEU A 384 -10.37 15.40 12.39
CA LEU A 384 -9.23 14.51 12.64
C LEU A 384 -8.91 13.67 11.40
N VAL A 385 -9.94 13.11 10.76
CA VAL A 385 -9.78 12.36 9.49
C VAL A 385 -9.17 13.26 8.43
N ARG A 386 -9.69 14.48 8.25
CA ARG A 386 -9.18 15.46 7.28
C ARG A 386 -7.72 15.84 7.55
N ASN A 387 -7.39 16.14 8.80
CA ASN A 387 -6.04 16.48 9.24
C ASN A 387 -5.06 15.33 9.00
N LEU A 388 -5.47 14.10 9.27
CA LEU A 388 -4.63 12.93 9.01
C LEU A 388 -4.41 12.71 7.51
N ARG A 389 -5.43 12.94 6.67
CA ARG A 389 -5.27 12.88 5.22
C ARG A 389 -4.27 13.92 4.71
N GLU A 390 -4.23 15.12 5.29
CA GLU A 390 -3.20 16.12 4.98
C GLU A 390 -1.79 15.63 5.31
N VAL A 391 -1.60 15.02 6.49
CA VAL A 391 -0.32 14.40 6.89
C VAL A 391 0.07 13.31 5.89
N ILE A 392 -0.85 12.40 5.54
CA ILE A 392 -0.56 11.32 4.59
C ILE A 392 -0.18 11.87 3.21
N ARG A 393 -0.87 12.92 2.73
CA ARG A 393 -0.57 13.55 1.43
C ARG A 393 0.81 14.20 1.43
N GLU A 394 1.16 14.96 2.47
CA GLU A 394 2.49 15.54 2.63
C GLU A 394 3.58 14.46 2.60
N HIS A 395 3.38 13.38 3.34
CA HIS A 395 4.30 12.25 3.35
C HIS A 395 4.42 11.59 1.96
N ARG A 396 3.31 11.44 1.22
CA ARG A 396 3.34 10.95 -0.16
C ARG A 396 4.15 11.87 -1.08
N GLU A 397 4.04 13.19 -0.94
CA GLU A 397 4.83 14.14 -1.73
C GLU A 397 6.34 14.03 -1.45
N VAL A 398 6.71 13.97 -0.17
CA VAL A 398 8.09 13.77 0.28
C VAL A 398 8.69 12.48 -0.31
N ILE A 399 7.96 11.37 -0.21
CA ILE A 399 8.42 10.06 -0.67
C ILE A 399 8.46 9.96 -2.19
N SER A 400 7.50 10.56 -2.88
CA SER A 400 7.48 10.61 -4.35
C SER A 400 8.74 11.29 -4.91
N GLY A 401 9.21 12.33 -4.23
CA GLY A 401 10.41 13.10 -4.60
C GLY A 401 11.75 12.41 -4.34
N VAL A 402 11.78 11.28 -3.62
CA VAL A 402 13.03 10.54 -3.39
C VAL A 402 13.41 9.71 -4.62
N ASP A 403 14.68 9.76 -4.99
CA ASP A 403 15.23 9.00 -6.12
C ASP A 403 15.93 7.74 -5.62
N GLU A 404 15.24 6.61 -5.77
CA GLU A 404 15.72 5.28 -5.38
C GLU A 404 16.88 4.77 -6.28
N GLY A 405 17.12 5.40 -7.44
CA GLY A 405 18.19 4.98 -8.35
C GLY A 405 19.60 5.14 -7.78
N ARG A 406 19.73 5.91 -6.70
CA ARG A 406 20.98 6.10 -5.95
C ARG A 406 20.91 5.40 -4.59
N SER A 407 22.07 4.96 -4.10
CA SER A 407 22.16 4.21 -2.83
C SER A 407 21.67 5.02 -1.62
N ASP A 408 21.84 6.35 -1.63
CA ASP A 408 21.32 7.24 -0.60
C ASP A 408 19.79 7.23 -0.57
N GLY A 409 19.13 7.43 -1.72
CA GLY A 409 17.68 7.40 -1.82
C GLY A 409 17.05 6.03 -1.51
N TYR A 410 17.69 4.93 -1.94
CA TYR A 410 17.26 3.58 -1.56
C TYR A 410 17.26 3.36 -0.05
N ASN A 411 18.35 3.74 0.63
CA ASN A 411 18.46 3.60 2.08
C ASN A 411 17.45 4.48 2.84
N LEU A 412 17.16 5.68 2.33
CA LEU A 412 16.09 6.54 2.89
C LEU A 412 14.74 5.85 2.80
N LEU A 413 14.36 5.35 1.63
CA LEU A 413 13.07 4.69 1.43
C LEU A 413 12.94 3.42 2.27
N LEU A 414 14.02 2.66 2.46
CA LEU A 414 14.00 1.49 3.34
C LEU A 414 13.69 1.86 4.80
N ARG A 415 14.36 2.89 5.34
CA ARG A 415 14.08 3.38 6.70
C ARG A 415 12.63 3.84 6.80
N TYR A 416 12.16 4.59 5.82
CA TYR A 416 10.79 5.05 5.81
C TYR A 416 9.76 3.90 5.72
N ARG A 417 10.03 2.87 4.91
CA ARG A 417 9.23 1.65 4.85
C ARG A 417 9.15 0.94 6.21
N ASN A 418 10.27 0.85 6.92
CA ASN A 418 10.31 0.26 8.27
C ASN A 418 9.53 1.10 9.28
N PHE A 419 9.59 2.44 9.19
CA PHE A 419 8.75 3.31 10.00
C PHE A 419 7.26 3.07 9.73
N LEU A 420 6.84 3.01 8.46
CA LEU A 420 5.45 2.79 8.08
C LEU A 420 4.88 1.48 8.65
N SER A 421 5.56 0.35 8.43
CA SER A 421 5.05 -0.96 8.82
C SER A 421 5.40 -1.36 10.25
N GLY A 422 6.57 -0.94 10.75
CA GLY A 422 7.10 -1.33 12.06
C GLY A 422 6.84 -0.34 13.18
N ARG A 423 6.33 0.87 12.88
CA ARG A 423 6.11 1.96 13.85
C ARG A 423 7.40 2.41 14.57
N SER A 424 8.54 2.21 13.93
CA SER A 424 9.86 2.54 14.47
C SER A 424 10.16 4.02 14.30
N TRP A 425 10.02 4.79 15.38
CA TRP A 425 10.39 6.21 15.40
C TRP A 425 11.89 6.43 15.18
N GLU A 426 12.73 5.46 15.57
CA GLU A 426 14.16 5.49 15.25
C GLU A 426 14.39 5.48 13.73
N ASP A 427 13.67 4.62 13.00
CA ASP A 427 13.73 4.59 11.54
C ASP A 427 13.23 5.90 10.93
N PHE A 428 12.17 6.50 11.48
CA PHE A 428 11.71 7.81 11.04
C PHE A 428 12.76 8.90 11.27
N PHE A 429 13.40 8.95 12.43
CA PHE A 429 14.44 9.94 12.72
C PHE A 429 15.68 9.74 11.86
N ALA A 430 16.06 8.49 11.60
CA ALA A 430 17.13 8.19 10.67
C ALA A 430 16.77 8.57 9.23
N PHE A 431 15.52 8.40 8.82
CA PHE A 431 15.01 8.94 7.57
C PHE A 431 15.05 10.46 7.55
N ALA A 432 14.50 11.16 8.54
CA ALA A 432 14.45 12.63 8.58
C ALA A 432 15.84 13.27 8.54
N ALA A 433 16.80 12.71 9.30
CA ALA A 433 18.18 13.16 9.29
C ALA A 433 18.90 12.91 7.95
N GLY A 434 18.64 11.78 7.29
CA GLY A 434 19.20 11.54 5.96
C GLY A 434 18.51 12.36 4.87
N TYR A 435 17.19 12.54 4.99
CA TYR A 435 16.37 13.29 4.04
C TYR A 435 16.69 14.79 4.07
N SER A 436 17.03 15.34 5.24
CA SER A 436 17.47 16.74 5.34
C SER A 436 18.73 17.00 4.51
N HIS A 437 19.72 16.09 4.56
CA HIS A 437 20.91 16.17 3.73
C HIS A 437 20.58 16.00 2.24
N TYR A 438 19.75 15.01 1.91
CA TYR A 438 19.26 14.77 0.55
C TYR A 438 18.57 16.02 -0.04
N ALA A 439 17.66 16.63 0.73
CA ALA A 439 16.91 17.80 0.33
C ALA A 439 17.83 19.02 0.12
N MET A 440 18.75 19.29 1.05
CA MET A 440 19.73 20.38 0.91
C MET A 440 20.58 20.22 -0.35
N ARG A 441 21.05 18.99 -0.63
CA ARG A 441 21.82 18.68 -1.84
C ARG A 441 21.03 18.93 -3.12
N ARG A 442 19.77 18.45 -3.16
CA ARG A 442 18.86 18.64 -4.31
C ARG A 442 18.54 20.12 -4.54
N MET A 443 18.26 20.88 -3.46
CA MET A 443 18.03 22.32 -3.54
C MET A 443 19.28 23.08 -4.01
N ALA A 444 20.48 22.66 -3.61
CA ALA A 444 21.74 23.24 -4.08
C ALA A 444 21.97 23.00 -5.59
N GLN A 445 21.36 21.95 -6.15
CA GLN A 445 21.34 21.65 -7.58
C GLN A 445 20.19 22.37 -8.32
N GLY A 446 19.48 23.29 -7.66
CA GLY A 446 18.33 24.00 -8.24
C GLY A 446 17.08 23.13 -8.43
N GLN A 447 17.05 21.94 -7.82
CA GLN A 447 15.93 21.03 -7.94
C GLN A 447 14.89 21.28 -6.84
N TRP A 448 13.62 21.25 -7.21
CA TRP A 448 12.53 21.34 -6.25
C TRP A 448 12.46 20.08 -5.37
N VAL A 449 12.21 20.26 -4.07
CA VAL A 449 12.09 19.19 -3.09
C VAL A 449 10.93 19.51 -2.16
N ALA A 450 10.06 18.53 -1.93
CA ALA A 450 9.02 18.61 -0.91
C ALA A 450 9.64 18.54 0.49
N LEU A 451 9.08 19.27 1.46
CA LEU A 451 9.51 19.22 2.84
C LEU A 451 8.32 18.96 3.73
N PHE A 452 8.54 18.18 4.80
CA PHE A 452 7.59 18.08 5.90
C PHE A 452 7.30 19.46 6.49
N THR A 453 6.09 19.63 7.00
CA THR A 453 5.70 20.81 7.76
C THR A 453 5.85 20.56 9.24
N THR A 454 6.14 21.62 10.00
CA THR A 454 6.17 21.55 11.47
C THR A 454 4.82 21.12 12.04
N ASP A 455 3.72 21.54 11.40
CA ASP A 455 2.36 21.16 11.78
C ASP A 455 2.05 19.70 11.45
N GLY A 456 2.42 19.22 10.25
CA GLY A 456 2.26 17.81 9.88
C GLY A 456 3.01 16.86 10.81
N LEU A 457 4.28 17.17 11.12
CA LEU A 457 5.07 16.42 12.10
C LEU A 457 4.44 16.47 13.50
N ARG A 458 3.93 17.64 13.92
CA ARG A 458 3.28 17.79 15.23
C ARG A 458 2.06 16.89 15.33
N ARG A 459 1.18 16.93 14.32
CA ARG A 459 -0.03 16.11 14.26
C ARG A 459 0.32 14.62 14.33
N LEU A 460 1.31 14.17 13.56
CA LEU A 460 1.75 12.78 13.55
C LEU A 460 2.29 12.32 14.92
N ILE A 461 3.15 13.13 15.55
CA ILE A 461 3.72 12.81 16.87
C ILE A 461 2.61 12.78 17.93
N MET A 462 1.73 13.76 17.94
CA MET A 462 0.62 13.81 18.92
C MET A 462 -0.31 12.60 18.80
N ALA A 463 -0.53 12.11 17.58
CA ALA A 463 -1.39 10.95 17.34
C ALA A 463 -0.74 9.61 17.74
N THR A 464 0.59 9.49 17.65
CA THR A 464 1.26 8.17 17.72
C THR A 464 2.36 8.04 18.77
N ASN A 465 2.83 9.15 19.35
CA ASN A 465 3.90 9.18 20.34
C ASN A 465 3.74 10.35 21.31
N LYS A 466 2.69 10.27 22.14
CA LYS A 466 2.35 11.28 23.15
C LYS A 466 3.51 11.69 24.06
N PRO A 467 4.44 10.81 24.49
CA PRO A 467 5.61 11.23 25.28
C PRO A 467 6.47 12.31 24.63
N LEU A 468 6.59 12.32 23.29
CA LEU A 468 7.39 13.33 22.58
C LEU A 468 6.69 14.69 22.46
N ALA A 469 5.40 14.76 22.83
CA ALA A 469 4.63 16.00 22.81
C ALA A 469 5.26 17.10 23.67
N ALA A 470 5.75 16.74 24.86
CA ALA A 470 6.36 17.68 25.79
C ALA A 470 7.61 18.36 25.19
N ILE A 471 8.38 17.63 24.38
CA ILE A 471 9.56 18.15 23.69
C ILE A 471 9.14 19.15 22.61
N ILE A 472 8.23 18.75 21.71
CA ILE A 472 7.87 19.56 20.54
C ILE A 472 7.01 20.78 20.90
N GLU A 473 6.38 20.78 22.07
CA GLU A 473 5.60 21.92 22.57
C GLU A 473 6.44 22.93 23.36
N ASN A 474 7.60 22.52 23.87
CA ASN A 474 8.50 23.37 24.65
C ASN A 474 8.97 24.61 23.83
N PRO A 475 8.89 25.83 24.41
CA PRO A 475 9.30 27.06 23.72
C PRO A 475 10.78 27.08 23.30
N GLY A 476 11.69 26.70 24.19
CA GLY A 476 13.13 26.64 23.89
C GLY A 476 13.43 25.68 22.74
N PHE A 477 12.85 24.49 22.74
CA PHE A 477 12.96 23.54 21.63
C PHE A 477 12.49 24.15 20.30
N LYS A 478 11.33 24.81 20.27
CA LYS A 478 10.80 25.47 19.07
C LYS A 478 11.73 26.59 18.58
N ASN A 479 12.33 27.35 19.50
CA ASN A 479 13.26 28.43 19.18
C ASN A 479 14.56 27.90 18.58
N VAL A 480 15.13 26.83 19.15
CA VAL A 480 16.32 26.15 18.60
C VAL A 480 16.02 25.53 17.23
N ALA A 481 14.89 24.84 17.06
CA ALA A 481 14.48 24.29 15.77
C ALA A 481 14.30 25.38 14.71
N TYR A 482 13.69 26.52 15.08
CA TYR A 482 13.61 27.70 14.22
C TYR A 482 14.99 28.19 13.79
N ALA A 483 15.94 28.32 14.72
CA ALA A 483 17.30 28.77 14.41
C ALA A 483 18.01 27.82 13.44
N ILE A 484 17.87 26.50 13.63
CA ILE A 484 18.39 25.48 12.70
C ILE A 484 17.81 25.70 11.30
N ARG A 485 16.49 25.89 11.18
CA ARG A 485 15.81 26.11 9.89
C ARG A 485 16.29 27.38 9.18
N HIS A 486 16.43 28.46 9.94
CA HIS A 486 16.94 29.76 9.49
C HIS A 486 18.45 29.79 9.25
N SER A 487 19.14 28.68 9.52
CA SER A 487 20.57 28.50 9.20
C SER A 487 20.80 27.48 8.09
N THR A 488 19.74 26.81 7.61
CA THR A 488 19.86 25.67 6.68
C THR A 488 18.92 25.85 5.48
N ILE A 489 17.70 25.32 5.57
CA ILE A 489 16.75 25.24 4.46
C ILE A 489 16.29 26.61 4.00
N ILE A 490 16.01 27.56 4.90
CA ILE A 490 15.47 28.87 4.49
C ILE A 490 16.47 29.65 3.64
N PRO A 491 17.73 29.85 4.09
CA PRO A 491 18.75 30.47 3.25
C PRO A 491 19.00 29.69 1.95
N GLN A 492 19.02 28.35 2.00
CA GLN A 492 19.17 27.50 0.81
C GLN A 492 18.03 27.70 -0.21
N GLY A 493 16.79 27.75 0.27
CA GLY A 493 15.61 27.96 -0.56
C GLY A 493 15.51 29.38 -1.11
N ARG A 494 16.09 30.38 -0.45
CA ARG A 494 16.24 31.75 -0.99
C ARG A 494 17.28 31.77 -2.11
N LYS A 495 18.46 31.20 -1.86
CA LYS A 495 19.52 31.06 -2.86
C LYS A 495 19.04 30.33 -4.12
N ALA A 496 18.29 29.25 -3.96
CA ALA A 496 17.72 28.50 -5.09
C ALA A 496 16.69 29.31 -5.90
N ARG A 497 16.05 30.33 -5.31
CA ARG A 497 15.12 31.27 -5.97
C ARG A 497 15.81 32.52 -6.51
N GLY A 498 17.15 32.59 -6.49
CA GLY A 498 17.91 33.77 -6.88
C GLY A 498 17.74 34.96 -5.93
N GLN A 499 17.21 34.73 -4.73
CA GLN A 499 17.10 35.74 -3.69
C GLN A 499 18.39 35.79 -2.87
N ASP A 500 18.72 36.97 -2.33
CA ASP A 500 19.85 37.10 -1.42
C ASP A 500 19.61 36.24 -0.16
N ALA A 501 20.57 35.36 0.13
CA ALA A 501 20.50 34.47 1.27
C ALA A 501 20.69 35.24 2.59
N LEU A 502 21.33 36.42 2.56
CA LEU A 502 21.74 37.29 3.70
C LEU A 502 22.57 36.62 4.81
N TYR A 503 22.45 35.31 4.98
CA TYR A 503 23.08 34.48 5.98
C TYR A 503 23.78 33.28 5.33
N GLU A 504 24.79 32.76 6.02
CA GLU A 504 25.52 31.57 5.63
C GLU A 504 24.64 30.32 5.74
N ILE A 505 24.75 29.43 4.74
CA ILE A 505 24.07 28.14 4.72
C ILE A 505 24.94 27.11 5.44
N ARG A 506 24.48 26.62 6.60
CA ARG A 506 25.20 25.66 7.43
C ARG A 506 24.96 24.22 6.96
N TYR A 507 25.72 23.79 5.95
CA TYR A 507 25.68 22.40 5.49
C TYR A 507 26.18 21.44 6.59
N GLY A 508 25.51 20.31 6.75
CA GLY A 508 25.94 19.26 7.69
C GLY A 508 25.56 19.46 9.16
N LEU A 509 24.96 20.61 9.53
CA LEU A 509 24.56 20.90 10.91
C LEU A 509 23.75 19.77 11.55
N GLY A 510 22.71 19.27 10.87
CA GLY A 510 21.89 18.17 11.41
C GLY A 510 22.67 16.87 11.63
N MET A 511 23.62 16.54 10.75
CA MET A 511 24.46 15.35 10.90
C MET A 511 25.47 15.49 12.04
N GLU A 512 26.01 16.70 12.22
CA GLU A 512 26.90 17.01 13.33
C GLU A 512 26.18 16.89 14.67
N LEU A 513 25.01 17.52 14.81
CA LEU A 513 24.18 17.45 16.01
C LEU A 513 23.83 16.00 16.33
N LYS A 514 23.41 15.22 15.34
CA LYS A 514 23.10 13.78 15.53
C LYS A 514 24.32 12.97 15.95
N ARG A 515 25.48 13.19 15.32
CA ARG A 515 26.72 12.48 15.67
C ARG A 515 27.16 12.80 17.10
N LYS A 516 27.00 14.05 17.54
CA LYS A 516 27.37 14.50 18.89
C LYS A 516 26.33 14.09 19.94
N ALA A 517 25.11 13.76 19.53
CA ALA A 517 24.03 13.32 20.42
C ALA A 517 24.28 12.00 21.16
N THR A 518 25.24 11.19 20.72
CA THR A 518 25.61 9.93 21.40
C THR A 518 26.20 10.15 22.79
N VAL A 519 26.78 11.33 23.02
CA VAL A 519 27.34 11.74 24.31
C VAL A 519 26.71 13.07 24.70
N ARG A 520 26.00 13.09 25.84
CA ARG A 520 25.25 14.25 26.32
C ARG A 520 26.06 15.55 26.28
N ASP A 521 27.25 15.55 26.87
CA ASP A 521 28.03 16.78 27.02
C ASP A 521 28.57 17.29 25.69
N ASP A 522 28.90 16.38 24.78
CA ASP A 522 29.28 16.68 23.40
C ASP A 522 28.13 17.35 22.63
N PHE A 523 26.89 16.89 22.85
CA PHE A 523 25.70 17.47 22.27
C PHE A 523 25.40 18.87 22.81
N VAL A 524 25.46 19.04 24.14
CA VAL A 524 25.24 20.34 24.80
C VAL A 524 26.30 21.35 24.37
N ALA A 525 27.56 20.91 24.26
CA ALA A 525 28.65 21.74 23.75
C ALA A 525 28.40 22.16 22.28
N ALA A 526 27.97 21.22 21.43
CA ALA A 526 27.63 21.52 20.04
C ALA A 526 26.45 22.51 19.91
N LEU A 527 25.39 22.35 20.71
CA LEU A 527 24.25 23.28 20.74
C LEU A 527 24.65 24.68 21.20
N THR A 528 25.48 24.77 22.25
CA THR A 528 25.94 26.06 22.78
C THR A 528 26.85 26.78 21.77
N GLY A 529 27.75 26.03 21.11
CA GLY A 529 28.57 26.56 20.02
C GLY A 529 27.74 27.00 18.81
N PHE A 530 26.67 26.26 18.48
CA PHE A 530 25.70 26.69 17.47
C PHE A 530 25.01 28.00 17.85
N MET A 531 24.51 28.13 19.08
CA MET A 531 23.89 29.38 19.56
C MET A 531 24.83 30.57 19.44
N GLN A 532 26.08 30.43 19.92
CA GLN A 532 27.07 31.50 19.89
C GLN A 532 27.33 31.96 18.46
N SER A 533 27.64 31.03 17.56
CA SER A 533 27.93 31.34 16.17
C SER A 533 26.71 31.87 15.41
N TYR A 534 25.49 31.43 15.75
CA TYR A 534 24.25 31.92 15.16
C TYR A 534 23.93 33.38 15.54
N ASN A 535 24.01 33.70 16.84
CA ASN A 535 23.76 35.04 17.36
C ASN A 535 24.87 36.04 16.93
N GLN A 536 26.12 35.58 16.86
CA GLN A 536 27.22 36.41 16.35
C GLN A 536 26.99 36.80 14.89
N GLU A 537 26.56 35.86 14.06
CA GLU A 537 26.22 36.13 12.66
C GLU A 537 25.01 37.10 12.55
N ASN A 538 24.00 36.97 13.42
CA ASN A 538 22.89 37.93 13.47
C ASN A 538 23.36 39.36 13.73
N SER A 539 24.22 39.52 14.74
CA SER A 539 24.77 40.81 15.12
C SER A 539 25.60 41.43 13.98
N GLN A 540 26.43 40.63 13.33
CA GLN A 540 27.24 41.08 12.18
C GLN A 540 26.39 41.51 10.98
N ILE A 541 25.32 40.78 10.67
CA ILE A 541 24.41 41.16 9.57
C ILE A 541 23.61 42.41 9.91
N LEU A 542 23.15 42.54 11.16
CA LEU A 542 22.47 43.75 11.63
C LEU A 542 23.39 44.97 11.51
N GLU A 543 24.65 44.85 11.93
CA GLU A 543 25.65 45.92 11.84
C GLU A 543 25.95 46.31 10.38
N LYS A 544 26.14 45.32 9.49
CA LYS A 544 26.49 45.57 8.08
C LYS A 544 25.34 46.06 7.22
N SER A 545 24.13 45.57 7.46
CA SER A 545 22.99 45.76 6.55
C SER A 545 21.84 46.58 7.15
N GLY A 546 21.86 46.85 8.46
CA GLY A 546 20.75 47.46 9.20
C GLY A 546 19.48 46.60 9.26
N ARG A 547 19.54 45.33 8.82
CA ARG A 547 18.41 44.41 8.75
C ARG A 547 18.72 43.13 9.53
N GLN A 548 17.75 42.64 10.30
CA GLN A 548 17.80 41.33 10.94
C GLN A 548 16.52 40.55 10.59
N LEU A 549 16.65 39.45 9.85
CA LEU A 549 15.50 38.64 9.40
C LEU A 549 15.30 37.36 10.22
N ARG A 550 16.12 37.13 11.25
CA ARG A 550 15.98 35.99 12.15
C ARG A 550 16.26 36.41 13.60
N ARG A 551 15.43 35.93 14.53
CA ARG A 551 15.51 36.21 15.97
C ARG A 551 16.72 35.54 16.62
N ASP A 552 17.26 36.15 17.68
CA ASP A 552 18.33 35.56 18.47
C ASP A 552 17.83 34.41 19.35
N LEU A 553 18.72 33.47 19.63
CA LEU A 553 18.54 32.44 20.64
C LEU A 553 18.90 33.00 22.02
N ARG A 554 18.08 32.71 23.02
CA ARG A 554 18.29 33.11 24.41
C ARG A 554 18.93 31.97 25.19
N THR A 555 19.62 32.31 26.29
CA THR A 555 20.14 31.30 27.23
C THR A 555 19.04 30.39 27.76
N THR A 556 17.85 30.94 28.03
CA THR A 556 16.66 30.18 28.46
C THR A 556 16.24 29.13 27.44
N ASP A 557 16.44 29.37 26.13
CA ASP A 557 16.10 28.39 25.09
C ASP A 557 17.01 27.16 25.17
N ILE A 558 18.29 27.37 25.48
CA ILE A 558 19.27 26.29 25.64
C ILE A 558 19.05 25.56 26.96
N GLU A 559 18.78 26.28 28.06
CA GLU A 559 18.43 25.69 29.36
C GLU A 559 17.21 24.77 29.26
N ASP A 560 16.17 25.20 28.53
CA ASP A 560 15.01 24.37 28.20
C ASP A 560 15.41 23.08 27.48
N VAL A 561 16.24 23.17 26.44
CA VAL A 561 16.69 21.99 25.68
C VAL A 561 17.56 21.08 26.55
N ILE A 562 18.43 21.61 27.41
CA ILE A 562 19.22 20.79 28.35
C ILE A 562 18.31 20.01 29.30
N ARG A 563 17.26 20.65 29.84
CA ARG A 563 16.28 19.95 30.68
C ARG A 563 15.58 18.81 29.93
N LEU A 564 15.22 19.03 28.68
CA LEU A 564 14.65 17.98 27.82
C LEU A 564 15.65 16.85 27.54
N VAL A 565 16.94 17.17 27.38
CA VAL A 565 18.00 16.17 27.20
C VAL A 565 18.17 15.32 28.46
N ASP A 566 18.10 15.94 29.64
CA ASP A 566 18.21 15.24 30.92
C ASP A 566 17.01 14.30 31.15
N GLU A 567 15.83 14.66 30.67
CA GLU A 567 14.60 13.86 30.83
C GLU A 567 14.43 12.77 29.75
N TYR A 568 14.67 13.09 28.48
CA TYR A 568 14.35 12.23 27.34
C TYR A 568 15.59 11.64 26.63
N GLY A 569 16.79 12.06 27.00
CA GLY A 569 18.04 11.66 26.38
C GLY A 569 18.44 12.53 25.18
N SER A 570 19.75 12.72 25.01
CA SER A 570 20.33 13.58 23.97
C SER A 570 19.98 13.13 22.55
N GLU A 571 19.98 11.82 22.29
CA GLU A 571 19.67 11.29 20.95
C GLU A 571 18.24 11.60 20.50
N VAL A 572 17.25 11.44 21.39
CA VAL A 572 15.84 11.70 21.09
C VAL A 572 15.62 13.18 20.78
N VAL A 573 16.14 14.06 21.64
CA VAL A 573 16.01 15.51 21.48
C VAL A 573 16.73 16.00 20.22
N ALA A 574 17.95 15.51 19.96
CA ALA A 574 18.70 15.85 18.76
C ALA A 574 17.98 15.42 17.49
N ASN A 575 17.46 14.19 17.45
CA ASN A 575 16.72 13.67 16.30
C ASN A 575 15.46 14.50 16.01
N LEU A 576 14.73 14.91 17.05
CA LEU A 576 13.57 15.79 16.92
C LEU A 576 13.94 17.19 16.45
N LEU A 577 15.02 17.78 16.99
CA LEU A 577 15.54 19.08 16.54
C LEU A 577 15.92 19.04 15.06
N VAL A 578 16.51 17.94 14.58
CA VAL A 578 16.80 17.76 13.16
C VAL A 578 15.52 17.63 12.34
N ALA A 579 14.55 16.82 12.77
CA ALA A 579 13.29 16.68 12.06
C ALA A 579 12.54 18.02 11.93
N TYR A 580 12.40 18.77 13.04
CA TYR A 580 11.70 20.06 13.07
C TYR A 580 12.49 21.22 12.46
N GLY A 581 13.82 21.20 12.62
CA GLY A 581 14.73 22.21 12.08
C GLY A 581 14.85 22.15 10.57
N TYR A 582 14.57 21.00 9.95
CA TYR A 582 14.53 20.82 8.51
C TYR A 582 13.09 20.68 7.95
N ALA A 583 12.07 20.86 8.79
CA ALA A 583 10.69 21.03 8.34
C ALA A 583 10.43 22.48 7.93
N ARG A 584 9.48 22.73 7.04
CA ARG A 584 9.02 24.08 6.69
C ARG A 584 7.86 24.51 7.60
N GLU A 585 7.68 25.81 7.77
CA GLU A 585 6.44 26.34 8.36
C GLU A 585 5.32 26.33 7.31
N PRO A 586 4.05 26.24 7.73
CA PRO A 586 2.91 26.43 6.84
C PRO A 586 3.06 27.75 6.07
N ARG A 587 2.69 27.77 4.79
CA ARG A 587 2.60 29.05 4.07
C ARG A 587 1.38 29.78 4.64
N GLU A 588 1.57 30.95 5.23
CA GLU A 588 0.46 31.89 5.41
C GLU A 588 -0.10 32.18 4.01
N GLU A 589 -1.41 31.98 3.82
CA GLU A 589 -2.07 32.40 2.59
C GLU A 589 -1.79 33.90 2.43
N ALA A 590 -1.09 34.27 1.36
CA ALA A 590 -0.80 35.67 1.10
C ALA A 590 -2.13 36.42 1.04
N GLU A 591 -2.30 37.41 1.92
CA GLU A 591 -3.39 38.37 1.81
C GLU A 591 -3.44 38.85 0.35
N PRO A 592 -4.62 38.84 -0.30
CA PRO A 592 -4.75 39.27 -1.68
C PRO A 592 -4.22 40.70 -1.74
N ALA A 593 -3.14 40.87 -2.50
CA ALA A 593 -2.50 42.16 -2.71
C ALA A 593 -3.58 43.19 -3.06
N GLU A 594 -3.81 44.14 -2.15
CA GLU A 594 -4.66 45.28 -2.41
C GLU A 594 -4.19 45.91 -3.71
N GLN A 595 -5.04 45.81 -4.73
CA GLN A 595 -4.87 46.53 -5.98
C GLN A 595 -4.98 48.02 -5.64
N ASN A 596 -3.84 48.67 -5.42
CA ASN A 596 -3.78 50.12 -5.39
C ASN A 596 -4.30 50.64 -6.74
N LYS A 597 -5.40 51.40 -6.65
CA LYS A 597 -6.01 52.16 -7.74
C LYS A 597 -5.09 53.25 -8.28
#